data_AF-A0A1Q7BLV4-F1
#
_entry.id   AF-A0A1Q7BLV4-F1
#
_cell.length_a   1.000
_cell.length_b   1.000
_cell.length_c   1.000
_cell.angle_alpha   90.00
_cell.angle_beta   90.00
_cell.angle_gamma   90.00
#
_symmetry.space_group_name_H-M   'P 1'
#
loop_
_entity.id
_entity.type
_entity.pdbx_description
1 polymer ?
#
loop_
_entity_poly.entity_id
_entity_poly.type
_entity_poly.pdbx_seq_one_letter_code
_entity_poly.pdbx_strand_id
1 'polypeptide(L)'
;MPQTVVGAPPAGGTPAGGTRILVRSDLVILVGGAVFIGSMLANLLLILGAAFVVGGLKHGTQRFAKTRARDTCVLLALATAALVLPSVAQYSHSPAEPHVKVLSDVVAVVLLLVFALSLPAALRRQPAAGGGGADSAGAPEAPEHEPARWPLWLAVGLLALASVVSALVSDWFVEALQPSIQTLHLSQAFAGLVVVAIAGNAVENVVGIQLAARNHADYALSVIINSPLQIALVLAPALVLLSLFTATTLTLVFAPMLVIAVVVTVLIVALIVFDGESNWLEGATLIGLYVIIATVFWWG
;
A
#
# COMPACT_ATOMS: atom_id res chain seq x y z
N MET A 1 -16.01 -40.08 46.81
CA MET A 1 -15.07 -38.94 46.82
C MET A 1 -15.66 -37.85 45.92
N PRO A 2 -15.84 -36.62 46.42
CA PRO A 2 -16.78 -35.66 45.86
C PRO A 2 -16.18 -34.80 44.74
N GLN A 3 -17.08 -34.31 43.89
CA GLN A 3 -16.89 -33.38 42.78
C GLN A 3 -16.52 -31.98 43.28
N THR A 4 -15.44 -31.40 42.75
CA THR A 4 -15.05 -30.01 43.03
C THR A 4 -15.77 -29.06 42.09
N VAL A 5 -16.59 -28.21 42.71
CA VAL A 5 -17.40 -27.15 42.11
C VAL A 5 -16.51 -26.10 41.44
N VAL A 6 -16.78 -25.82 40.16
CA VAL A 6 -16.24 -24.67 39.41
C VAL A 6 -16.80 -23.39 40.02
N GLY A 7 -15.93 -22.57 40.62
CA GLY A 7 -16.29 -21.26 41.15
C GLY A 7 -16.64 -20.28 40.05
N ALA A 8 -17.79 -19.64 40.18
CA ALA A 8 -18.22 -18.53 39.34
C ALA A 8 -17.28 -17.31 39.48
N PRO A 9 -17.01 -16.54 38.41
CA PRO A 9 -16.29 -15.28 38.53
C PRO A 9 -17.18 -14.21 39.19
N PRO A 10 -16.62 -13.31 40.02
CA PRO A 10 -17.39 -12.26 40.67
C PRO A 10 -17.88 -11.21 39.65
N ALA A 11 -19.19 -10.95 39.71
CA ALA A 11 -19.83 -9.83 39.03
C ALA A 11 -19.48 -8.52 39.75
N GLY A 12 -18.82 -7.59 39.06
CA GLY A 12 -18.56 -6.27 39.62
C GLY A 12 -17.39 -5.52 39.00
N GLY A 13 -17.53 -5.11 37.74
CA GLY A 13 -16.61 -4.18 37.09
C GLY A 13 -17.11 -3.89 35.69
N THR A 14 -17.61 -2.68 35.46
CA THR A 14 -18.12 -2.20 34.17
C THR A 14 -17.16 -2.52 33.02
N PRO A 15 -17.49 -3.42 32.06
CA PRO A 15 -16.59 -3.80 30.98
C PRO A 15 -16.56 -2.78 29.82
N ALA A 16 -17.34 -1.70 29.89
CA ALA A 16 -17.57 -0.82 28.74
C ALA A 16 -16.32 -0.04 28.27
N GLY A 17 -15.36 0.25 29.16
CA GLY A 17 -14.15 1.01 28.82
C GLY A 17 -13.02 0.12 28.28
N GLY A 18 -12.65 -0.92 29.03
CA GLY A 18 -11.51 -1.79 28.69
C GLY A 18 -11.76 -2.65 27.45
N THR A 19 -12.97 -3.18 27.27
CA THR A 19 -13.30 -4.01 26.10
C THR A 19 -13.42 -3.16 24.83
N ARG A 20 -13.89 -1.90 24.93
CA ARG A 20 -13.89 -0.97 23.78
C ARG A 20 -12.48 -0.58 23.34
N ILE A 21 -11.56 -0.38 24.29
CA ILE A 21 -10.17 -0.04 23.98
C ILE A 21 -9.45 -1.25 23.37
N LEU A 22 -9.61 -2.45 23.93
CA LEU A 22 -9.00 -3.67 23.35
C LEU A 22 -9.51 -3.96 21.94
N VAL A 23 -10.84 -3.90 21.73
CA VAL A 23 -11.44 -4.14 20.40
C VAL A 23 -10.98 -3.07 19.40
N ARG A 24 -10.80 -1.81 19.82
CA ARG A 24 -10.21 -0.77 18.95
C ARG A 24 -8.76 -1.08 18.60
N SER A 25 -7.94 -1.51 19.55
CA SER A 25 -6.55 -1.87 19.31
C SER A 25 -6.40 -3.05 18.36
N ASP A 26 -7.18 -4.12 18.57
CA ASP A 26 -7.12 -5.31 17.72
C ASP A 26 -7.64 -5.04 16.30
N LEU A 27 -8.70 -4.23 16.18
CA LEU A 27 -9.26 -3.83 14.89
C LEU A 27 -8.29 -2.91 14.15
N VAL A 28 -7.59 -2.00 14.83
CA VAL A 28 -6.56 -1.15 14.22
C VAL A 28 -5.34 -1.96 13.76
N ILE A 29 -4.93 -2.99 14.49
CA ILE A 29 -3.80 -3.85 14.10
C ILE A 29 -4.19 -4.75 12.91
N LEU A 30 -5.37 -5.38 12.97
CA LEU A 30 -5.83 -6.31 11.93
C LEU A 30 -6.19 -5.57 10.63
N VAL A 31 -6.88 -4.44 10.75
CA VAL A 31 -7.14 -3.54 9.62
C VAL A 31 -5.82 -2.94 9.13
N GLY A 32 -4.90 -2.54 10.02
CA GLY A 32 -3.60 -1.96 9.64
C GLY A 32 -2.78 -2.86 8.72
N GLY A 33 -2.66 -4.15 9.05
CA GLY A 33 -1.97 -5.13 8.20
C GLY A 33 -2.68 -5.34 6.85
N ALA A 34 -4.01 -5.43 6.86
CA ALA A 34 -4.82 -5.56 5.64
C ALA A 34 -4.78 -4.29 4.77
N VAL A 35 -4.62 -3.11 5.37
CA VAL A 35 -4.53 -1.82 4.68
C VAL A 35 -3.25 -1.70 3.88
N PHE A 36 -2.10 -2.14 4.40
CA PHE A 36 -0.84 -2.07 3.63
C PHE A 36 -0.94 -2.91 2.36
N ILE A 37 -1.37 -4.17 2.49
CA ILE A 37 -1.53 -5.07 1.36
C ILE A 37 -2.66 -4.61 0.43
N GLY A 38 -3.77 -4.14 0.99
CA GLY A 38 -4.89 -3.55 0.23
C GLY A 38 -4.50 -2.37 -0.61
N SER A 39 -3.72 -1.47 -0.03
CA SER A 39 -3.17 -0.30 -0.69
C SER A 39 -2.26 -0.69 -1.87
N MET A 40 -1.41 -1.70 -1.68
CA MET A 40 -0.59 -2.25 -2.78
C MET A 40 -1.47 -2.88 -3.87
N LEU A 41 -2.44 -3.72 -3.49
CA LEU A 41 -3.35 -4.40 -4.44
C LEU A 41 -4.22 -3.40 -5.23
N ALA A 42 -4.78 -2.40 -4.56
CA ALA A 42 -5.57 -1.35 -5.19
C ALA A 42 -4.72 -0.59 -6.22
N ASN A 43 -3.54 -0.12 -5.84
CA ASN A 43 -2.71 0.67 -6.74
C ASN A 43 -2.20 -0.17 -7.93
N LEU A 44 -1.74 -1.39 -7.67
CA LEU A 44 -1.13 -2.25 -8.69
C LEU A 44 -2.14 -2.90 -9.64
N LEU A 45 -3.37 -3.17 -9.19
CA LEU A 45 -4.39 -3.81 -10.01
C LEU A 45 -5.47 -2.82 -10.47
N LEU A 46 -6.14 -2.16 -9.53
CA LEU A 46 -7.28 -1.29 -9.84
C LEU A 46 -6.82 -0.01 -10.55
N ILE A 47 -5.82 0.67 -10.01
CA ILE A 47 -5.41 1.99 -10.50
C ILE A 47 -4.53 1.89 -11.73
N LEU A 48 -3.54 0.99 -11.70
CA LEU A 48 -2.76 0.68 -12.89
C LEU A 48 -3.66 0.17 -14.02
N GLY A 49 -4.59 -0.72 -13.69
CA GLY A 49 -5.57 -1.23 -14.65
C GLY A 49 -6.45 -0.13 -15.22
N ALA A 50 -6.98 0.77 -14.39
CA ALA A 50 -7.76 1.92 -14.83
C ALA A 50 -6.93 2.88 -15.70
N ALA A 51 -5.67 3.12 -15.35
CA ALA A 51 -4.76 3.94 -16.15
C ALA A 51 -4.53 3.33 -17.55
N PHE A 52 -4.31 2.02 -17.64
CA PHE A 52 -4.15 1.30 -18.91
C PHE A 52 -5.44 1.25 -19.73
N VAL A 53 -6.60 1.08 -19.10
CA VAL A 53 -7.90 1.16 -19.79
C VAL A 53 -8.12 2.56 -20.35
N VAL A 54 -8.01 3.60 -19.52
CA VAL A 54 -8.30 4.98 -19.95
C VAL A 54 -7.29 5.46 -21.00
N GLY A 55 -6.01 5.21 -20.77
CA GLY A 55 -4.95 5.56 -21.71
C GLY A 55 -5.06 4.75 -23.00
N GLY A 56 -5.35 3.46 -22.90
CA GLY A 56 -5.48 2.51 -24.00
C GLY A 56 -6.68 2.75 -24.91
N LEU A 57 -7.85 3.06 -24.33
CA LEU A 57 -9.05 3.39 -25.08
C LEU A 57 -8.91 4.72 -25.85
N LYS A 58 -8.13 5.66 -25.32
CA LYS A 58 -7.97 6.99 -25.92
C LYS A 58 -6.83 7.07 -26.94
N HIS A 59 -5.72 6.35 -26.72
CA HIS A 59 -4.51 6.47 -27.54
C HIS A 59 -4.04 5.15 -28.18
N GLY A 60 -4.74 4.03 -27.95
CA GLY A 60 -4.27 2.71 -28.35
C GLY A 60 -3.12 2.22 -27.46
N THR A 61 -2.16 1.48 -28.00
CA THR A 61 -1.03 0.97 -27.21
C THR A 61 -0.13 2.12 -26.74
N GLN A 62 0.08 2.23 -25.43
CA GLN A 62 1.00 3.21 -24.85
C GLN A 62 2.35 2.57 -24.52
N ARG A 63 3.45 3.30 -24.72
CA ARG A 63 4.80 2.83 -24.46
C ARG A 63 5.44 3.57 -23.29
N PHE A 64 6.29 2.86 -22.56
CA PHE A 64 7.07 3.41 -21.45
C PHE A 64 8.50 2.82 -21.43
N ALA A 65 9.39 3.46 -20.69
CA ALA A 65 10.80 3.14 -20.59
C ALA A 65 11.02 1.82 -19.83
N LYS A 66 11.20 0.74 -20.59
CA LYS A 66 11.43 -0.64 -20.11
C LYS A 66 12.42 -0.72 -18.94
N THR A 67 13.57 -0.06 -19.05
CA THR A 67 14.61 -0.13 -18.01
C THR A 67 14.13 0.42 -16.68
N ARG A 68 13.48 1.59 -16.67
CA ARG A 68 13.00 2.24 -15.44
C ARG A 68 11.85 1.46 -14.81
N ALA A 69 10.93 1.03 -15.65
CA ALA A 69 9.78 0.24 -15.24
C ALA A 69 10.22 -1.10 -14.63
N ARG A 70 11.16 -1.80 -15.29
CA ARG A 70 11.74 -3.06 -14.82
C ARG A 70 12.47 -2.91 -13.50
N ASP A 71 13.36 -1.93 -13.37
CA ASP A 71 14.14 -1.74 -12.14
C ASP A 71 13.21 -1.48 -10.93
N THR A 72 12.14 -0.70 -11.15
CA THR A 72 11.13 -0.43 -10.12
C THR A 72 10.33 -1.68 -9.77
N CYS A 73 9.93 -2.48 -10.76
CA CYS A 73 9.23 -3.75 -10.54
C CYS A 73 10.09 -4.79 -9.81
N VAL A 74 11.38 -4.86 -10.11
CA VAL A 74 12.32 -5.77 -9.42
C VAL A 74 12.46 -5.36 -7.95
N LEU A 75 12.64 -4.06 -7.68
CA LEU A 75 12.68 -3.56 -6.30
C LEU A 75 11.37 -3.82 -5.56
N LEU A 76 10.23 -3.61 -6.21
CA LEU A 76 8.91 -3.92 -5.64
C LEU A 76 8.76 -5.41 -5.34
N ALA A 77 9.19 -6.30 -6.26
CA ALA A 77 9.16 -7.74 -6.06
C ALA A 77 10.03 -8.18 -4.88
N LEU A 78 11.25 -7.66 -4.77
CA LEU A 78 12.15 -7.94 -3.65
C LEU A 78 11.61 -7.40 -2.33
N ALA A 79 11.10 -6.17 -2.31
CA ALA A 79 10.50 -5.55 -1.14
C ALA A 79 9.27 -6.35 -0.66
N THR A 80 8.38 -6.73 -1.60
CA THR A 80 7.20 -7.53 -1.30
C THR A 80 7.57 -8.91 -0.80
N ALA A 81 8.56 -9.57 -1.42
CA ALA A 81 9.05 -10.87 -0.97
C ALA A 81 9.58 -10.80 0.47
N ALA A 82 10.40 -9.80 0.79
CA ALA A 82 10.88 -9.58 2.15
C ALA A 82 9.73 -9.26 3.13
N LEU A 83 8.75 -8.45 2.72
CA LEU A 83 7.58 -8.08 3.51
C LEU A 83 6.75 -9.32 3.92
N VAL A 84 6.61 -10.32 3.04
CA VAL A 84 5.80 -11.52 3.32
C VAL A 84 6.55 -12.64 4.03
N LEU A 85 7.89 -12.61 4.09
CA LEU A 85 8.70 -13.68 4.70
C LEU A 85 8.34 -13.98 6.17
N PRO A 86 8.10 -13.00 7.05
CA PRO A 86 7.68 -13.29 8.43
C PRO A 86 6.35 -14.05 8.50
N SER A 87 5.43 -13.76 7.57
CA SER A 87 4.17 -14.48 7.45
C SER A 87 4.40 -15.93 7.03
N VAL A 88 5.24 -16.17 6.03
CA VAL A 88 5.59 -17.52 5.57
C VAL A 88 6.26 -18.32 6.71
N ALA A 89 7.20 -17.71 7.43
CA ALA A 89 7.88 -18.34 8.56
C ALA A 89 6.89 -18.79 9.67
N GLN A 90 5.84 -18.00 9.91
CA GLN A 90 4.79 -18.33 10.86
C GLN A 90 3.92 -19.51 10.38
N TYR A 91 3.38 -19.46 9.15
CA TYR A 91 2.43 -20.48 8.70
C TYR A 91 3.08 -21.79 8.26
N SER A 92 4.36 -21.77 7.89
CA SER A 92 5.11 -22.98 7.55
C SER A 92 5.61 -23.76 8.76
N HIS A 93 5.28 -23.34 10.00
CA HIS A 93 5.75 -23.95 11.25
C HIS A 93 7.28 -24.13 11.26
N SER A 94 7.98 -23.12 10.72
CA SER A 94 9.43 -23.14 10.61
C SER A 94 10.08 -22.99 12.00
N PRO A 95 11.37 -23.36 12.19
CA PRO A 95 12.09 -23.09 13.43
C PRO A 95 12.11 -21.61 13.84
N ALA A 96 11.78 -20.70 12.92
CA ALA A 96 11.69 -19.27 13.15
C ALA A 96 10.31 -18.80 13.68
N GLU A 97 9.28 -19.65 13.70
CA GLU A 97 7.92 -19.32 14.17
C GLU A 97 7.90 -18.65 15.57
N PRO A 98 8.63 -19.15 16.58
CA PRO A 98 8.65 -18.51 17.91
C PRO A 98 9.27 -17.11 17.91
N HIS A 99 10.03 -16.78 16.86
CA HIS A 99 10.82 -15.56 16.73
C HIS A 99 10.24 -14.60 15.68
N VAL A 100 9.01 -14.80 15.22
CA VAL A 100 8.38 -14.02 14.13
C VAL A 100 8.31 -12.51 14.44
N LYS A 101 8.20 -12.13 15.72
CA LYS A 101 8.28 -10.72 16.11
C LYS A 101 9.67 -10.14 15.82
N VAL A 102 10.72 -10.79 16.31
CA VAL A 102 12.11 -10.36 16.08
C VAL A 102 12.43 -10.38 14.58
N LEU A 103 11.93 -11.38 13.86
CA LEU A 103 12.06 -11.47 12.42
C LEU A 103 11.38 -10.28 11.72
N SER A 104 10.18 -9.88 12.14
CA SER A 104 9.48 -8.69 11.63
C SER A 104 10.28 -7.41 11.89
N ASP A 105 10.87 -7.28 13.08
CA ASP A 105 11.70 -6.12 13.46
C ASP A 105 12.96 -6.05 12.57
N VAL A 106 13.65 -7.19 12.36
CA VAL A 106 14.83 -7.28 11.48
C VAL A 106 14.47 -6.96 10.03
N VAL A 107 13.39 -7.53 9.51
CA VAL A 107 12.91 -7.27 8.15
C VAL A 107 12.58 -5.79 7.97
N ALA A 108 11.92 -5.17 8.95
CA ALA A 108 11.60 -3.75 8.91
C ALA A 108 12.86 -2.86 8.84
N VAL A 109 13.88 -3.14 9.65
CA VAL A 109 15.16 -2.41 9.59
C VAL A 109 15.83 -2.59 8.23
N VAL A 110 15.89 -3.82 7.70
CA VAL A 110 16.50 -4.10 6.40
C VAL A 110 15.77 -3.38 5.27
N LEU A 111 14.43 -3.38 5.26
CA LEU A 111 13.63 -2.69 4.23
C LEU A 111 13.86 -1.18 4.25
N LEU A 112 13.94 -0.56 5.43
CA LEU A 112 14.25 0.87 5.56
C LEU A 112 15.68 1.20 5.14
N LEU A 113 16.65 0.31 5.41
CA LEU A 113 18.02 0.49 4.92
C LEU A 113 18.08 0.39 3.39
N VAL A 114 17.38 -0.57 2.79
CA VAL A 114 17.27 -0.69 1.33
C VAL A 114 16.64 0.58 0.74
N PHE A 115 15.59 1.13 1.38
CA PHE A 115 15.02 2.41 0.98
C PHE A 115 16.05 3.55 1.04
N ALA A 116 16.75 3.69 2.17
CA ALA A 116 17.76 4.72 2.34
C ALA A 116 18.90 4.62 1.31
N LEU A 117 19.32 3.39 0.95
CA LEU A 117 20.30 3.13 -0.10
C LEU A 117 19.76 3.42 -1.51
N SER A 118 18.44 3.31 -1.70
CA SER A 118 17.78 3.64 -2.97
C SER A 118 17.61 5.14 -3.20
N LEU A 119 17.59 5.96 -2.13
CA LEU A 119 17.38 7.42 -2.21
C LEU A 119 18.42 8.14 -3.09
N PRO A 120 19.74 7.91 -2.96
CA PRO A 120 20.72 8.55 -3.84
C PRO A 120 20.50 8.22 -5.31
N ALA A 121 20.13 6.97 -5.61
CA ALA A 121 19.81 6.55 -6.97
C ALA A 121 18.50 7.20 -7.48
N ALA A 122 17.50 7.34 -6.60
CA ALA A 122 16.25 8.02 -6.93
C ALA A 122 16.46 9.53 -7.21
N LEU A 123 17.21 10.21 -6.35
CA LEU A 123 17.50 11.65 -6.45
C LEU A 123 18.39 11.99 -7.64
N ARG A 124 19.38 11.15 -7.98
CA ARG A 124 20.24 11.35 -9.16
C ARG A 124 19.52 11.09 -10.48
N ARG A 125 18.41 10.35 -10.46
CA ARG A 125 17.59 10.04 -11.65
C ARG A 125 16.54 11.10 -11.95
N GLN A 126 16.33 12.09 -11.07
CA GLN A 126 15.72 13.35 -11.46
C GLN A 126 16.81 14.14 -12.21
N PRO A 127 16.63 14.48 -13.49
CA PRO A 127 17.57 15.35 -14.16
C PRO A 127 17.71 16.61 -13.31
N ALA A 128 18.94 16.95 -12.95
CA ALA A 128 19.25 18.19 -12.28
C ALA A 128 18.55 19.33 -13.05
N ALA A 129 17.63 20.01 -12.36
CA ALA A 129 17.23 21.33 -12.73
C ALA A 129 18.49 22.21 -12.73
N GLY A 130 19.03 22.51 -13.91
CA GLY A 130 20.14 23.44 -14.11
C GLY A 130 21.41 22.81 -14.69
N GLY A 131 21.55 22.89 -16.01
CA GLY A 131 22.79 22.61 -16.71
C GLY A 131 22.56 22.43 -18.20
N GLY A 132 22.58 23.53 -18.96
CA GLY A 132 22.41 23.53 -20.40
C GLY A 132 23.44 22.67 -21.14
N GLY A 133 22.99 22.04 -22.22
CA GLY A 133 23.84 21.28 -23.14
C GLY A 133 22.98 20.60 -24.19
N ALA A 134 23.28 20.90 -25.46
CA ALA A 134 22.50 20.61 -26.65
C ALA A 134 22.30 19.11 -26.96
N ASP A 135 21.33 18.88 -27.85
CA ASP A 135 21.14 17.70 -28.70
C ASP A 135 20.52 16.44 -28.07
N SER A 136 19.18 16.42 -28.05
CA SER A 136 18.40 15.17 -28.16
C SER A 136 17.06 15.47 -28.82
N ALA A 137 17.02 15.37 -30.14
CA ALA A 137 15.80 15.41 -30.93
C ALA A 137 14.91 14.20 -30.58
N GLY A 138 13.67 14.46 -30.14
CA GLY A 138 12.59 13.47 -30.12
C GLY A 138 12.12 12.93 -28.76
N ALA A 139 12.43 13.56 -27.63
CA ALA A 139 11.83 13.18 -26.35
C ALA A 139 10.48 13.91 -26.12
N PRO A 140 9.42 13.22 -25.66
CA PRO A 140 8.16 13.88 -25.30
C PRO A 140 8.42 14.91 -24.20
N GLU A 141 7.96 16.14 -24.44
CA GLU A 141 8.04 17.25 -23.50
C GLU A 141 7.57 16.79 -22.11
N ALA A 142 8.48 16.81 -21.14
CA ALA A 142 8.11 16.74 -19.74
C ALA A 142 7.15 17.92 -19.45
N PRO A 143 6.12 17.76 -18.61
CA PRO A 143 5.28 18.89 -18.23
C PRO A 143 6.19 20.01 -17.72
N GLU A 144 6.11 21.17 -18.39
CA GLU A 144 6.86 22.37 -18.02
C GLU A 144 6.76 22.57 -16.50
N HIS A 145 7.90 22.76 -15.84
CA HIS A 145 7.91 23.08 -14.40
C HIS A 145 7.14 24.39 -14.20
N GLU A 146 5.88 24.30 -13.78
CA GLU A 146 5.14 25.46 -13.35
C GLU A 146 5.91 26.10 -12.18
N PRO A 147 6.16 27.42 -12.21
CA PRO A 147 6.87 28.10 -11.15
C PRO A 147 6.18 27.86 -9.81
N ALA A 148 6.97 27.81 -8.72
CA ALA A 148 6.46 27.61 -7.37
C ALA A 148 5.35 28.64 -7.08
N ARG A 149 4.10 28.18 -7.12
CA ARG A 149 2.94 29.08 -7.01
C ARG A 149 2.89 29.71 -5.62
N TRP A 150 3.38 29.01 -4.59
CA TRP A 150 3.23 29.39 -3.18
C TRP A 150 4.57 29.50 -2.45
N PRO A 151 4.71 30.45 -1.51
CA PRO A 151 5.90 30.54 -0.68
C PRO A 151 5.98 29.36 0.29
N LEU A 152 7.21 28.92 0.62
CA LEU A 152 7.49 27.70 1.40
C LEU A 152 6.71 27.64 2.72
N TRP A 153 6.63 28.76 3.46
CA TRP A 153 5.92 28.82 4.74
C TRP A 153 4.42 28.51 4.59
N LEU A 154 3.81 28.91 3.47
CA LEU A 154 2.39 28.68 3.20
C LEU A 154 2.17 27.22 2.79
N ALA A 155 3.09 26.64 2.01
CA ALA A 155 3.07 25.21 1.71
C ALA A 155 3.22 24.34 2.98
N VAL A 156 4.18 24.66 3.85
CA VAL A 156 4.37 23.97 5.13
C VAL A 156 3.17 24.17 6.06
N GLY A 157 2.64 25.40 6.14
CA GLY A 157 1.47 25.72 6.95
C GLY A 157 0.22 24.98 6.48
N LEU A 158 -0.04 24.92 5.17
CA LEU A 158 -1.15 24.15 4.63
C LEU A 158 -0.96 22.65 4.84
N LEU A 159 0.25 22.12 4.64
CA LEU A 159 0.55 20.70 4.85
C LEU A 159 0.29 20.30 6.31
N ALA A 160 0.73 21.11 7.27
CA ALA A 160 0.47 20.89 8.69
C ALA A 160 -1.03 20.92 8.99
N LEU A 161 -1.76 21.94 8.49
CA LEU A 161 -3.20 22.06 8.69
C LEU A 161 -3.96 20.88 8.09
N ALA A 162 -3.66 20.51 6.84
CA ALA A 162 -4.25 19.38 6.15
C ALA A 162 -3.97 18.06 6.89
N SER A 163 -2.77 17.89 7.43
CA SER A 163 -2.40 16.71 8.23
C SER A 163 -3.22 16.62 9.52
N VAL A 164 -3.41 17.74 10.23
CA VAL A 164 -4.26 17.78 11.45
C VAL A 164 -5.71 17.47 11.11
N VAL A 165 -6.25 18.10 10.05
CA VAL A 165 -7.63 17.83 9.62
C VAL A 165 -7.81 16.38 9.19
N SER A 166 -6.85 15.82 8.45
CA SER A 166 -6.86 14.40 8.04
C SER A 166 -6.85 13.46 9.25
N ALA A 167 -6.04 13.75 10.28
CA ALA A 167 -6.03 12.97 11.51
C ALA A 167 -7.41 12.97 12.21
N LEU A 168 -8.08 14.13 12.29
CA LEU A 168 -9.42 14.22 12.87
C LEU A 168 -10.47 13.45 12.05
N VAL A 169 -10.40 13.52 10.73
CA VAL A 169 -11.30 12.80 9.82
C VAL A 169 -11.04 11.28 9.89
N SER A 170 -9.80 10.85 10.11
CA SER A 170 -9.44 9.44 10.27
C SER A 170 -10.17 8.79 11.45
N ASP A 171 -10.27 9.47 12.59
CA ASP A 171 -11.00 8.96 13.76
C ASP A 171 -12.49 8.77 13.44
N TRP A 172 -13.11 9.76 12.80
CA TRP A 172 -14.52 9.68 12.37
C TRP A 172 -14.74 8.56 11.35
N PHE A 173 -13.79 8.38 10.42
CA PHE A 173 -13.86 7.33 9.42
C PHE A 173 -13.81 5.94 10.05
N VAL A 174 -12.88 5.70 10.99
CA VAL A 174 -12.78 4.42 11.72
C VAL A 174 -14.05 4.16 12.55
N GLU A 175 -14.58 5.19 13.21
CA GLU A 175 -15.83 5.09 13.98
C GLU A 175 -17.05 4.76 13.11
N ALA A 176 -17.12 5.32 11.90
CA ALA A 176 -18.19 5.03 10.94
C ALA A 176 -18.02 3.67 10.24
N LEU A 177 -16.79 3.17 10.13
CA LEU A 177 -16.49 1.89 9.48
C LEU A 177 -17.02 0.71 10.31
N GLN A 178 -16.94 0.77 11.64
CA GLN A 178 -17.34 -0.31 12.54
C GLN A 178 -18.82 -0.73 12.43
N PRO A 179 -19.81 0.18 12.48
CA PRO A 179 -21.21 -0.18 12.25
C PRO A 179 -21.47 -0.62 10.81
N SER A 180 -20.76 -0.06 9.83
CA SER A 180 -20.90 -0.43 8.41
C SER A 180 -20.50 -1.89 8.16
N ILE A 181 -19.39 -2.33 8.78
CA ILE A 181 -18.94 -3.73 8.77
C ILE A 181 -20.04 -4.66 9.29
N GLN A 182 -20.71 -4.28 10.39
CA GLN A 182 -21.77 -5.10 11.00
C GLN A 182 -23.06 -5.13 10.16
N THR A 183 -23.48 -4.01 9.59
CA THR A 183 -24.72 -3.94 8.81
C THR A 183 -24.60 -4.59 7.44
N LEU A 184 -23.46 -4.42 6.78
CA LEU A 184 -23.19 -4.94 5.44
C LEU A 184 -22.58 -6.36 5.47
N HIS A 185 -22.35 -6.91 6.66
CA HIS A 185 -21.71 -8.22 6.86
C HIS A 185 -20.37 -8.33 6.13
N LEU A 186 -19.58 -7.25 6.16
CA LEU A 186 -18.24 -7.21 5.56
C LEU A 186 -17.25 -7.88 6.50
N SER A 187 -16.24 -8.54 5.95
CA SER A 187 -15.07 -8.91 6.76
C SER A 187 -14.23 -7.68 7.11
N GLN A 188 -13.54 -7.72 8.25
CA GLN A 188 -12.58 -6.68 8.63
C GLN A 188 -11.42 -6.59 7.61
N ALA A 189 -11.01 -7.73 7.07
CA ALA A 189 -10.01 -7.81 6.02
C ALA A 189 -10.48 -7.09 4.75
N PHE A 190 -11.72 -7.28 4.30
CA PHE A 190 -12.28 -6.57 3.14
C PHE A 190 -12.35 -5.07 3.36
N ALA A 191 -12.81 -4.65 4.54
CA ALA A 191 -12.90 -3.24 4.88
C ALA A 191 -11.52 -2.56 4.79
N GLY A 192 -10.48 -3.16 5.38
CA GLY A 192 -9.10 -2.67 5.28
C GLY A 192 -8.55 -2.73 3.85
N LEU A 193 -8.73 -3.86 3.18
CA LEU A 193 -8.19 -4.18 1.87
C LEU A 193 -8.75 -3.28 0.76
N VAL A 194 -10.06 -3.02 0.79
CA VAL A 194 -10.79 -2.36 -0.30
C VAL A 194 -11.22 -0.97 0.12
N VAL A 195 -12.02 -0.84 1.18
CA VAL A 195 -12.64 0.44 1.54
C VAL A 195 -11.59 1.44 2.01
N VAL A 196 -10.77 1.06 2.98
CA VAL A 196 -9.74 1.95 3.54
C VAL A 196 -8.62 2.20 2.53
N ALA A 197 -8.16 1.17 1.83
CA ALA A 197 -7.10 1.29 0.82
C ALA A 197 -7.46 2.24 -0.32
N ILE A 198 -8.67 2.12 -0.89
CA ILE A 198 -9.13 3.00 -1.97
C ILE A 198 -9.26 4.43 -1.44
N ALA A 199 -9.87 4.62 -0.26
CA ALA A 199 -10.07 5.94 0.32
C ALA A 199 -8.74 6.65 0.61
N GLY A 200 -7.77 5.94 1.19
CA GLY A 200 -6.46 6.49 1.58
C GLY A 200 -5.64 6.98 0.39
N ASN A 201 -5.75 6.33 -0.77
CA ASN A 201 -4.95 6.65 -1.95
C ASN A 201 -5.73 7.36 -3.06
N ALA A 202 -7.01 7.67 -2.86
CA ALA A 202 -7.90 8.15 -3.93
C ALA A 202 -7.33 9.35 -4.72
N VAL A 203 -6.70 10.30 -4.03
CA VAL A 203 -6.13 11.50 -4.66
C VAL A 203 -4.92 11.15 -5.54
N GLU A 204 -3.97 10.36 -5.04
CA GLU A 204 -2.80 9.91 -5.81
C GLU A 204 -3.21 9.07 -7.01
N ASN A 205 -4.20 8.21 -6.81
CA ASN A 205 -4.74 7.28 -7.79
C ASN A 205 -5.34 8.01 -9.01
N VAL A 206 -6.05 9.11 -8.77
CA VAL A 206 -6.63 9.94 -9.84
C VAL A 206 -5.55 10.61 -10.68
N VAL A 207 -4.46 11.09 -10.07
CA VAL A 207 -3.34 11.73 -10.80
C VAL A 207 -2.69 10.75 -11.78
N GLY A 208 -2.45 9.50 -11.36
CA GLY A 208 -1.90 8.46 -12.24
C GLY A 208 -2.79 8.21 -13.47
N ILE A 209 -4.10 8.08 -13.26
CA ILE A 209 -5.08 7.87 -14.35
C ILE A 209 -5.12 9.08 -15.28
N GLN A 210 -5.08 10.31 -14.74
CA GLN A 210 -5.06 11.53 -15.55
C GLN A 210 -3.81 11.64 -16.42
N LEU A 211 -2.63 11.27 -15.89
CA LEU A 211 -1.38 11.25 -16.66
C LEU A 211 -1.46 10.24 -17.81
N ALA A 212 -2.01 9.05 -17.57
CA ALA A 212 -2.23 8.05 -18.62
C ALA A 212 -3.23 8.57 -19.69
N ALA A 213 -4.31 9.22 -19.26
CA ALA A 213 -5.30 9.86 -20.13
C ALA A 213 -4.76 11.06 -20.94
N ARG A 214 -3.59 11.59 -20.57
CA ARG A 214 -2.85 12.64 -21.30
C ARG A 214 -1.67 12.07 -22.11
N ASN A 215 -1.60 10.74 -22.25
CA ASN A 215 -0.54 10.04 -22.95
C ASN A 215 0.86 10.15 -22.32
N HIS A 216 0.93 10.43 -21.01
CA HIS A 216 2.17 10.43 -20.23
C HIS A 216 2.34 9.10 -19.48
N ALA A 217 2.37 7.98 -20.21
CA ALA A 217 2.36 6.63 -19.64
C ALA A 217 3.55 6.34 -18.70
N ASP A 218 4.75 6.83 -19.04
CA ASP A 218 5.95 6.75 -18.18
C ASP A 218 5.74 7.38 -16.80
N TYR A 219 5.14 8.57 -16.78
CA TYR A 219 4.88 9.31 -15.55
C TYR A 219 3.75 8.66 -14.76
N ALA A 220 2.68 8.23 -15.44
CA ALA A 220 1.58 7.50 -14.83
C ALA A 220 2.09 6.24 -14.12
N LEU A 221 2.88 5.42 -14.81
CA LEU A 221 3.47 4.19 -14.27
C LEU A 221 4.38 4.49 -13.07
N SER A 222 5.22 5.53 -13.19
CA SER A 222 6.11 5.95 -12.11
C SER A 222 5.34 6.38 -10.86
N VAL A 223 4.26 7.15 -11.00
CA VAL A 223 3.42 7.56 -9.87
C VAL A 223 2.72 6.34 -9.24
N ILE A 224 2.13 5.49 -10.07
CA ILE A 224 1.31 4.36 -9.61
C ILE A 224 2.15 3.27 -8.94
N ILE A 225 3.32 2.90 -9.47
CA ILE A 225 4.16 1.83 -8.92
C ILE A 225 4.99 2.30 -7.72
N ASN A 226 5.41 3.58 -7.69
CA ASN A 226 6.21 4.08 -6.56
C ASN A 226 5.44 4.11 -5.25
N SER A 227 4.11 4.30 -5.28
CA SER A 227 3.30 4.32 -4.06
C SER A 227 3.31 2.95 -3.34
N PRO A 228 2.98 1.80 -3.99
CA PRO A 228 3.19 0.45 -3.45
C PRO A 228 4.62 0.16 -2.99
N LEU A 229 5.61 0.63 -3.75
CA LEU A 229 7.02 0.45 -3.38
C LEU A 229 7.34 1.17 -2.07
N GLN A 230 6.86 2.40 -1.87
CA GLN A 230 7.02 3.16 -0.63
C GLN A 230 6.24 2.53 0.53
N ILE A 231 5.07 1.96 0.26
CA ILE A 231 4.31 1.24 1.29
C ILE A 231 5.12 0.03 1.81
N ALA A 232 5.68 -0.76 0.90
CA ALA A 232 6.46 -1.94 1.24
C ALA A 232 7.83 -1.61 1.88
N LEU A 233 8.54 -0.61 1.36
CA LEU A 233 9.89 -0.26 1.81
C LEU A 233 9.92 0.69 3.02
N VAL A 234 8.88 1.51 3.19
CA VAL A 234 8.87 2.59 4.19
C VAL A 234 7.70 2.47 5.12
N LEU A 235 6.46 2.56 4.62
CA LEU A 235 5.29 2.73 5.49
C LEU A 235 5.10 1.56 6.45
N ALA A 236 5.02 0.33 5.94
CA ALA A 236 4.82 -0.85 6.78
C ALA A 236 6.02 -1.07 7.74
N PRO A 237 7.29 -1.05 7.28
CA PRO A 237 8.45 -1.13 8.17
C PRO A 237 8.53 -0.03 9.24
N ALA A 238 8.27 1.22 8.87
CA ALA A 238 8.32 2.34 9.80
C ALA A 238 7.26 2.19 10.89
N LEU A 239 6.06 1.72 10.54
CA LEU A 239 4.99 1.49 11.51
C LEU A 239 5.28 0.30 12.43
N VAL A 240 5.95 -0.76 11.95
CA VAL A 240 6.46 -1.85 12.81
C VAL A 240 7.42 -1.29 13.85
N LEU A 241 8.42 -0.51 13.43
CA LEU A 241 9.41 0.06 14.36
C LEU A 241 8.81 1.12 15.29
N LEU A 242 7.87 1.94 14.80
CA LEU A 242 7.17 2.91 15.65
C LEU A 242 6.32 2.21 16.71
N SER A 243 5.73 1.05 16.39
CA SER A 243 4.93 0.27 17.33
C SER A 243 5.73 -0.20 18.56
N LEU A 244 7.07 -0.28 18.47
CA LEU A 244 7.95 -0.62 19.60
C LEU A 244 7.88 0.41 20.73
N PHE A 245 7.50 1.65 20.43
CA PHE A 245 7.32 2.71 21.42
C PHE A 245 5.87 2.80 21.95
N THR A 246 4.99 1.92 21.47
CA THR A 246 3.57 1.89 21.85
C THR A 246 3.26 0.62 22.64
N ALA A 247 2.11 0.60 23.33
CA ALA A 247 1.68 -0.58 24.09
C ALA A 247 1.26 -1.77 23.20
N THR A 248 1.09 -1.54 21.90
CA THR A 248 0.62 -2.52 20.92
C THR A 248 1.72 -2.84 19.91
N THR A 249 2.11 -4.10 19.82
CA THR A 249 3.15 -4.53 18.87
C THR A 249 2.54 -4.86 17.51
N LEU A 250 2.98 -4.17 16.46
CA LEU A 250 2.63 -4.49 15.08
C LEU A 250 3.69 -5.42 14.48
N THR A 251 3.27 -6.48 13.80
CA THR A 251 4.16 -7.43 13.12
C THR A 251 3.90 -7.45 11.61
N LEU A 252 4.86 -7.94 10.83
CA LEU A 252 4.71 -8.13 9.37
C LEU A 252 4.09 -9.51 9.06
N VAL A 253 3.10 -9.88 9.87
CA VAL A 253 2.35 -11.12 9.72
C VAL A 253 0.99 -10.78 9.15
N PHE A 254 0.79 -11.19 7.91
CA PHE A 254 -0.45 -10.99 7.18
C PHE A 254 -1.23 -12.31 7.13
N ALA A 255 -2.54 -12.23 6.86
CA ALA A 255 -3.32 -13.43 6.62
C ALA A 255 -2.77 -14.20 5.39
N PRO A 256 -2.81 -15.54 5.36
CA PRO A 256 -2.24 -16.33 4.26
C PRO A 256 -2.80 -15.93 2.88
N MET A 257 -4.10 -15.62 2.83
CA MET A 257 -4.74 -15.17 1.59
C MET A 257 -4.17 -13.83 1.09
N LEU A 258 -3.85 -12.90 2.00
CA LEU A 258 -3.25 -11.60 1.64
C LEU A 258 -1.82 -11.78 1.10
N VAL A 259 -1.06 -12.69 1.70
CA VAL A 259 0.29 -13.06 1.25
C VAL A 259 0.24 -13.60 -0.19
N ILE A 260 -0.67 -14.54 -0.46
CA ILE A 260 -0.81 -15.11 -1.81
C ILE A 260 -1.26 -14.03 -2.80
N ALA A 261 -2.25 -13.23 -2.45
CA ALA A 261 -2.79 -12.19 -3.32
C ALA A 261 -1.75 -11.14 -3.71
N VAL A 262 -0.94 -10.66 -2.76
CA VAL A 262 0.11 -9.66 -3.06
C VAL A 262 1.24 -10.24 -3.90
N VAL A 263 1.66 -11.48 -3.63
CA VAL A 263 2.71 -12.16 -4.43
C VAL A 263 2.26 -12.37 -5.87
N VAL A 264 1.04 -12.90 -6.07
CA VAL A 264 0.46 -13.09 -7.41
C VAL A 264 0.33 -11.75 -8.13
N THR A 265 -0.13 -10.71 -7.44
CA THR A 265 -0.30 -9.36 -8.01
C THR A 265 1.02 -8.78 -8.49
N VAL A 266 2.05 -8.79 -7.63
CA VAL A 266 3.35 -8.23 -7.99
C VAL A 266 3.99 -9.03 -9.13
N LEU A 267 3.82 -10.35 -9.17
CA LEU A 267 4.29 -11.18 -10.27
C LEU A 267 3.57 -10.82 -11.59
N ILE A 268 2.24 -10.77 -11.61
CA ILE A 268 1.47 -10.45 -12.82
C ILE A 268 1.81 -9.04 -13.31
N VAL A 269 1.88 -8.06 -12.42
CA VAL A 269 2.21 -6.68 -12.80
C VAL A 269 3.64 -6.60 -13.33
N ALA A 270 4.60 -7.29 -12.71
CA ALA A 270 5.97 -7.33 -13.22
C ALA A 270 6.04 -7.95 -14.63
N LEU A 271 5.21 -8.95 -14.93
CA LEU A 271 5.12 -9.57 -16.26
C LEU A 271 4.49 -8.63 -17.29
N ILE A 272 3.39 -7.95 -16.95
CA ILE A 272 2.73 -7.00 -17.85
C ILE A 272 3.64 -5.82 -18.15
N VAL A 273 4.34 -5.30 -17.14
CA VAL A 273 5.22 -4.13 -17.28
C VAL A 273 6.54 -4.49 -17.99
N PHE A 274 6.86 -5.77 -18.14
CA PHE A 274 8.15 -6.24 -18.65
C PHE A 274 8.43 -5.82 -20.10
N ASP A 275 7.40 -5.82 -20.95
CA ASP A 275 7.55 -5.57 -22.38
C ASP A 275 7.61 -4.08 -22.74
N GLY A 276 7.32 -3.17 -21.80
CA GLY A 276 7.37 -1.72 -22.01
C GLY A 276 6.16 -1.13 -22.71
N GLU A 277 5.10 -1.92 -22.91
CA GLU A 277 3.89 -1.49 -23.58
C GLU A 277 2.69 -1.70 -22.65
N SER A 278 1.60 -1.00 -22.91
CA SER A 278 0.34 -1.19 -22.20
C SER A 278 -0.83 -1.02 -23.15
N ASN A 279 -1.84 -1.88 -23.00
CA ASN A 279 -3.09 -1.78 -23.73
C ASN A 279 -4.31 -1.84 -22.81
N TRP A 280 -5.48 -1.49 -23.36
CA TRP A 280 -6.72 -1.46 -22.58
C TRP A 280 -7.15 -2.84 -22.08
N LEU A 281 -6.78 -3.92 -22.78
CA LEU A 281 -7.17 -5.28 -22.40
C LEU A 281 -6.36 -5.75 -21.19
N GLU A 282 -5.05 -5.49 -21.15
CA GLU A 282 -4.22 -5.66 -19.95
C GLU A 282 -4.76 -4.87 -18.76
N GLY A 283 -5.20 -3.63 -19.01
CA GLY A 283 -5.84 -2.84 -17.99
C GLY A 283 -7.13 -3.49 -17.45
N ALA A 284 -7.97 -3.99 -18.35
CA ALA A 284 -9.22 -4.66 -17.99
C ALA A 284 -9.00 -5.98 -17.24
N THR A 285 -7.96 -6.76 -17.61
CA THR A 285 -7.62 -8.01 -16.90
C THR A 285 -7.08 -7.74 -15.50
N LEU A 286 -6.29 -6.67 -15.30
CA LEU A 286 -5.86 -6.21 -13.98
C LEU A 286 -7.05 -5.82 -13.09
N ILE A 287 -7.99 -5.03 -13.62
CA ILE A 287 -9.23 -4.68 -12.88
C ILE A 287 -10.04 -5.94 -12.58
N GLY A 288 -10.18 -6.85 -13.55
CA GLY A 288 -10.87 -8.13 -13.35
C GLY A 288 -10.27 -8.95 -12.22
N LEU A 289 -8.93 -9.05 -12.16
CA LEU A 289 -8.22 -9.73 -11.08
C LEU A 289 -8.46 -9.03 -9.72
N TYR A 290 -8.45 -7.70 -9.67
CA TYR A 290 -8.77 -6.95 -8.46
C TYR A 290 -10.17 -7.28 -7.93
N VAL A 291 -11.17 -7.30 -8.81
CA VAL A 291 -12.56 -7.62 -8.44
C VAL A 291 -12.67 -9.05 -7.93
N ILE A 292 -12.00 -10.02 -8.56
CA ILE A 292 -11.97 -11.41 -8.08
C ILE A 292 -11.36 -11.48 -6.68
N ILE A 293 -10.19 -10.85 -6.46
CA ILE A 293 -9.53 -10.82 -5.15
C ILE A 293 -10.44 -10.15 -4.11
N ALA A 294 -10.98 -8.97 -4.40
CA ALA A 294 -11.89 -8.26 -3.51
C ALA A 294 -13.11 -9.12 -3.13
N THR A 295 -13.66 -9.87 -4.08
CA THR A 295 -14.80 -10.77 -3.85
C THR A 295 -14.43 -11.92 -2.92
N VAL A 296 -13.22 -12.50 -3.04
CA VAL A 296 -12.74 -13.54 -2.11
C VAL A 296 -12.69 -13.02 -0.67
N PHE A 297 -12.26 -11.78 -0.47
CA PHE A 297 -12.19 -11.18 0.86
C PHE A 297 -13.53 -10.73 1.42
N TRP A 298 -14.57 -10.53 0.59
CA TRP A 298 -15.89 -10.09 1.04
C TRP A 298 -16.46 -10.98 2.15
N TRP A 299 -16.32 -12.30 1.99
CA TRP A 299 -16.79 -13.32 2.95
C TRP A 299 -15.67 -13.92 3.82
N GLY A 300 -14.44 -13.41 3.71
CA GLY A 300 -13.24 -13.98 4.34
C GLY A 300 -13.06 -13.66 5.81
#